data_AF-V6Z1P4-F1
#
_entry.id   AF-V6Z1P4-F1
#
_cell.length_a   1.000
_cell.length_b   1.000
_cell.length_c   1.000
_cell.angle_alpha   90.00
_cell.angle_beta   90.00
_cell.angle_gamma   90.00
#
_symmetry.space_group_name_H-M   'P 1'
#
loop_
_entity.id
_entity.type
_entity.pdbx_description
1 polymer ?
#
loop_
_entity_poly.entity_id
_entity_poly.type
_entity_poly.pdbx_seq_one_letter_code
_entity_poly.pdbx_strand_id
1 'polypeptide(L)'
;MGKNYYYVEVETLQGEHICFQLPNDLQGGMRAYRHDNPITWESLLRDALINIPSEGYKKANHYQPMIRLARVSRVFAQKKQQRRRSRGQFLTSDNWQQKGIKHFLESARFIQHDYKWWNQWVLLSDYYRWRRRYHKER
;
A
#
# COMPACT_ATOMS: atom_id res chain seq x y z
N MET A 1 12.05 16.72 -20.71
CA MET A 1 12.26 15.85 -19.53
C MET A 1 11.35 14.64 -19.64
N GLY A 2 11.87 13.42 -19.51
CA GLY A 2 11.03 12.20 -19.55
C GLY A 2 10.10 12.10 -18.33
N LYS A 3 8.94 11.48 -18.51
CA LYS A 3 7.96 11.28 -17.44
C LYS A 3 8.53 10.31 -16.40
N ASN A 4 8.68 10.78 -15.15
CA ASN A 4 9.00 9.90 -14.02
C ASN A 4 7.71 9.23 -13.53
N TYR A 5 7.83 7.94 -13.21
CA TYR A 5 6.82 7.15 -12.55
C TYR A 5 7.26 6.87 -11.11
N TYR A 6 6.32 6.94 -10.18
CA TYR A 6 6.54 6.69 -8.76
C TYR A 6 6.25 5.24 -8.41
N TYR A 7 7.10 4.72 -7.56
CA TYR A 7 7.13 3.33 -7.12
C TYR A 7 7.21 3.28 -5.60
N VAL A 8 6.72 2.17 -5.08
CA VAL A 8 6.89 1.77 -3.68
C VAL A 8 7.53 0.39 -3.64
N GLU A 9 8.54 0.25 -2.81
CA GLU A 9 8.96 -1.04 -2.29
C GLU A 9 8.14 -1.32 -1.04
N VAL A 10 7.62 -2.53 -0.94
CA VAL A 10 6.81 -2.97 0.19
C VAL A 10 7.39 -4.23 0.80
N GLU A 11 7.31 -4.33 2.13
CA GLU A 11 7.57 -5.54 2.89
C GLU A 11 6.24 -6.26 3.15
N THR A 12 6.18 -7.56 2.84
CA THR A 12 5.04 -8.42 3.17
C THR A 12 5.11 -8.90 4.63
N LEU A 13 4.02 -9.51 5.13
CA LEU A 13 4.02 -10.10 6.48
C LEU A 13 5.03 -11.26 6.63
N GLN A 14 5.48 -11.82 5.50
CA GLN A 14 6.50 -12.86 5.41
C GLN A 14 7.92 -12.29 5.40
N GLY A 15 8.08 -10.96 5.31
CA GLY A 15 9.38 -10.29 5.22
C GLY A 15 9.92 -10.19 3.78
N GLU A 16 9.11 -10.49 2.77
CA GLU A 16 9.53 -10.36 1.37
C GLU A 16 9.42 -8.91 0.91
N HIS A 17 10.41 -8.46 0.10
CA HIS A 17 10.42 -7.11 -0.47
C HIS A 17 9.98 -7.15 -1.93
N ILE A 18 8.94 -6.38 -2.27
CA ILE A 18 8.35 -6.36 -3.62
C ILE A 18 8.18 -4.92 -4.09
N CYS A 19 8.57 -4.65 -5.34
CA CYS A 19 8.40 -3.34 -5.96
C CYS A 19 7.10 -3.25 -6.77
N PHE A 20 6.31 -2.22 -6.49
CA PHE A 20 5.09 -1.88 -7.23
C PHE A 20 5.14 -0.47 -7.77
N GLN A 21 4.66 -0.28 -9.00
CA GLN A 21 4.36 1.06 -9.49
C GLN A 21 3.07 1.56 -8.84
N LEU A 22 3.03 2.82 -8.40
CA LEU A 22 1.79 3.42 -7.92
C LEU A 22 0.76 3.55 -9.07
N PRO A 23 -0.55 3.41 -8.80
CA PRO A 23 -1.60 3.60 -9.81
C PRO A 23 -1.61 5.04 -10.34
N ASN A 24 -2.16 5.23 -11.54
CA ASN A 24 -2.15 6.52 -12.25
C ASN A 24 -2.72 7.67 -11.40
N ASP A 25 -3.75 7.40 -10.60
CA ASP A 25 -4.40 8.39 -9.74
C ASP A 25 -3.44 8.96 -8.69
N LEU A 26 -2.56 8.12 -8.15
CA LEU A 26 -1.52 8.52 -7.19
C LEU A 26 -0.30 9.14 -7.88
N GLN A 27 -0.04 8.83 -9.15
CA GLN A 27 1.07 9.43 -9.91
C GLN A 27 0.92 10.95 -10.08
N GLY A 28 -0.32 11.46 -10.07
CA GLY A 28 -0.59 12.90 -10.08
C GLY A 28 -0.26 13.54 -8.73
N GLY A 29 -0.82 13.00 -7.65
CA GLY A 29 -0.58 13.48 -6.28
C GLY A 29 0.90 13.44 -5.89
N MET A 30 1.63 12.36 -6.21
CA MET A 30 3.07 12.27 -5.96
C MET A 30 3.88 13.32 -6.74
N ARG A 31 3.40 13.73 -7.93
CA ARG A 31 4.05 14.77 -8.74
C ARG A 31 3.91 16.13 -8.10
N ALA A 32 2.69 16.48 -7.67
CA ALA A 32 2.43 17.71 -6.94
C ALA A 32 3.22 17.74 -5.63
N TYR A 33 3.12 16.69 -4.82
CA TYR A 33 3.84 16.63 -3.54
C TYR A 33 5.36 16.74 -3.69
N ARG A 34 5.95 16.10 -4.70
CA ARG A 34 7.39 16.22 -4.98
C ARG A 34 7.78 17.61 -5.46
N HIS A 35 6.90 18.31 -6.18
CA HIS A 35 7.16 19.69 -6.58
C HIS A 35 7.28 20.59 -5.34
N ASP A 36 6.37 20.41 -4.39
CA ASP A 36 6.33 21.21 -3.15
C ASP A 36 7.40 20.76 -2.13
N ASN A 37 7.77 19.47 -2.13
CA ASN A 37 8.68 18.84 -1.16
C ASN A 37 9.82 18.07 -1.86
N PRO A 38 10.69 18.73 -2.65
CA PRO A 38 11.63 18.06 -3.54
C PRO A 38 12.68 17.20 -2.83
N ILE A 39 12.97 17.48 -1.56
CA ILE A 39 13.97 16.78 -0.74
C ILE A 39 13.36 15.60 0.04
N THR A 40 12.14 15.76 0.54
CA THR A 40 11.53 14.82 1.51
C THR A 40 10.41 13.97 0.94
N TRP A 41 10.05 14.11 -0.34
CA TRP A 41 8.92 13.40 -0.93
C TRP A 41 8.98 11.86 -0.80
N GLU A 42 10.17 11.27 -0.66
CA GLU A 42 10.33 9.82 -0.47
C GLU A 42 9.82 9.33 0.89
N SER A 43 9.70 10.22 1.89
CA SER A 43 9.18 9.84 3.21
C SER A 43 7.66 9.83 3.28
N LEU A 44 6.95 10.39 2.29
CA LEU A 44 5.49 10.59 2.35
C LEU A 44 4.70 9.32 2.68
N LEU A 45 5.07 8.21 2.04
CA LEU A 45 4.40 6.92 2.22
C LEU A 45 5.23 5.94 3.04
N ARG A 46 6.33 6.38 3.66
CA ARG A 46 7.16 5.49 4.48
C ARG A 46 6.32 4.96 5.64
N ASP A 47 6.42 3.66 5.89
CA ASP A 47 5.65 2.96 6.93
C ASP A 47 4.13 2.96 6.74
N ALA A 48 3.63 3.42 5.60
CA ALA A 48 2.23 3.27 5.23
C ALA A 48 1.90 1.81 4.93
N LEU A 49 0.65 1.41 5.22
CA LEU A 49 0.11 0.11 4.80
C LEU A 49 -0.64 0.28 3.48
N ILE A 50 -0.27 -0.48 2.45
CA ILE A 50 -0.85 -0.39 1.11
C ILE A 50 -1.41 -1.73 0.64
N ASN A 51 -2.54 -1.66 -0.07
CA ASN A 51 -3.16 -2.81 -0.70
C ASN A 51 -2.35 -3.24 -1.94
N ILE A 52 -1.90 -4.49 -1.95
CA ILE A 52 -1.16 -5.10 -3.05
C ILE A 52 -1.83 -6.37 -3.55
N PRO A 53 -1.78 -6.65 -4.86
CA PRO A 53 -2.17 -7.96 -5.36
C PRO A 53 -1.07 -8.99 -5.00
N SER A 54 -1.42 -10.08 -4.31
CA SER A 54 -0.47 -11.18 -4.05
C SER A 54 -0.17 -12.00 -5.30
N GLU A 55 -1.07 -11.95 -6.28
CA GLU A 55 -0.98 -12.73 -7.51
C GLU A 55 -1.19 -11.85 -8.75
N GLY A 56 -0.73 -12.34 -9.90
CA GLY A 56 -1.05 -11.70 -11.18
C GLY A 56 -2.54 -11.78 -11.51
N TYR A 57 -3.02 -10.79 -12.26
CA TYR A 57 -4.36 -10.82 -12.87
C TYR A 57 -4.40 -11.90 -13.95
N LYS A 58 -5.02 -13.05 -13.66
CA LYS A 58 -5.06 -14.23 -14.55
C LYS A 58 -6.51 -14.58 -14.87
N LYS A 59 -6.76 -15.21 -16.02
CA LYS A 59 -8.10 -15.74 -16.34
C LYS A 59 -8.58 -16.75 -15.28
N ALA A 60 -7.66 -17.55 -14.74
CA ALA A 60 -7.93 -18.52 -13.68
C ALA A 60 -8.49 -17.89 -12.38
N ASN A 61 -8.11 -16.66 -12.03
CA ASN A 61 -8.66 -15.94 -10.89
C ASN A 61 -9.75 -14.94 -11.29
N HIS A 62 -10.35 -15.09 -12.48
CA HIS A 62 -11.33 -14.15 -13.03
C HIS A 62 -10.83 -12.69 -13.02
N TYR A 63 -9.51 -12.50 -13.15
CA TYR A 63 -8.85 -11.19 -13.01
C TYR A 63 -9.10 -10.51 -11.66
N GLN A 64 -9.37 -11.28 -10.61
CA GLN A 64 -9.57 -10.83 -9.24
C GLN A 64 -8.52 -11.50 -8.33
N PRO A 65 -7.29 -10.97 -8.28
CA PRO A 65 -6.25 -11.51 -7.41
C PRO A 65 -6.64 -11.32 -5.94
N MET A 66 -6.09 -12.20 -5.09
CA MET A 66 -6.13 -11.97 -3.66
C MET A 66 -5.36 -10.68 -3.33
N ILE A 67 -5.95 -9.87 -2.46
CA ILE A 67 -5.37 -8.60 -2.03
C ILE A 67 -4.83 -8.76 -0.63
N ARG A 68 -3.59 -8.30 -0.42
CA ARG A 68 -2.88 -8.34 0.84
C ARG A 68 -2.49 -6.93 1.25
N LEU A 69 -2.26 -6.77 2.55
CA LEU A 69 -1.76 -5.53 3.11
C LEU A 69 -0.25 -5.65 3.32
N ALA A 70 0.52 -4.72 2.77
CA ALA A 70 1.98 -4.69 2.90
C ALA A 70 2.44 -3.32 3.40
N ARG A 71 3.58 -3.29 4.10
CA ARG A 71 4.16 -2.06 4.64
C ARG A 71 5.11 -1.46 3.62
N VAL A 72 5.00 -0.17 3.32
CA VAL A 72 5.93 0.53 2.45
C VAL A 72 7.27 0.71 3.16
N SER A 73 8.33 0.10 2.64
CA SER A 73 9.70 0.26 3.13
C SER A 73 10.38 1.47 2.49
N ARG A 74 10.12 1.72 1.20
CA ARG A 74 10.78 2.77 0.43
C ARG A 74 9.88 3.31 -0.68
N VAL A 75 10.00 4.59 -0.97
CA VAL A 75 9.37 5.25 -2.13
C VAL A 75 10.49 5.73 -3.06
N PHE A 76 10.32 5.56 -4.37
CA PHE A 76 11.32 5.98 -5.36
C PHE A 76 10.69 6.29 -6.72
N ALA A 77 11.46 6.87 -7.64
CA ALA A 77 11.01 7.23 -8.98
C ALA A 77 11.86 6.55 -10.06
N GLN A 78 11.22 6.08 -11.13
CA GLN A 78 11.88 5.50 -12.30
C GLN A 78 11.28 6.03 -13.60
N LYS A 79 12.07 5.99 -14.69
CA LYS A 79 11.61 6.41 -16.02
C LYS A 79 10.81 5.34 -16.76
N LYS A 80 10.99 4.07 -16.39
CA LYS A 80 10.28 2.94 -17.02
C LYS A 80 8.93 2.73 -16.35
N GLN A 81 7.96 2.26 -17.12
CA GLN A 81 6.65 1.86 -16.62
C GLN A 81 6.65 0.34 -16.35
N GLN A 82 5.92 -0.07 -15.32
CA GLN A 82 5.72 -1.46 -14.94
C GLN A 82 4.23 -1.84 -15.00
N ARG A 83 3.95 -3.08 -15.40
CA ARG A 83 2.58 -3.61 -15.46
C ARG A 83 2.02 -3.95 -14.07
N ARG A 84 2.87 -4.41 -13.15
CA ARG A 84 2.54 -4.66 -11.74
C ARG A 84 2.39 -3.33 -10.99
N ARG A 85 1.15 -3.03 -10.58
CA ARG A 85 0.79 -1.83 -9.84
C ARG A 85 0.21 -2.17 -8.47
N SER A 86 0.40 -1.29 -7.51
CA SER A 86 -0.33 -1.34 -6.24
C SER A 86 -1.77 -0.85 -6.44
N ARG A 87 -2.61 -1.04 -5.42
CA ARG A 87 -3.93 -0.41 -5.35
C ARG A 87 -3.82 1.01 -4.77
N GLY A 88 -4.82 1.84 -5.04
CA GLY A 88 -4.86 3.23 -4.59
C GLY A 88 -5.22 3.41 -3.11
N GLN A 89 -5.65 2.35 -2.44
CA GLN A 89 -6.02 2.37 -1.03
C GLN A 89 -4.78 2.12 -0.17
N PHE A 90 -4.48 3.05 0.73
CA PHE A 90 -3.40 2.96 1.71
C PHE A 90 -3.80 3.65 3.02
N LEU A 91 -3.17 3.25 4.11
CA LEU A 91 -3.23 3.94 5.40
C LEU A 91 -1.85 4.48 5.73
N THR A 92 -1.75 5.77 6.02
CA THR A 92 -0.53 6.40 6.50
C THR A 92 -0.15 5.87 7.89
N SER A 93 1.15 5.89 8.22
CA SER A 93 1.70 5.46 9.51
C SER A 93 0.88 5.99 10.68
N ASP A 94 0.59 7.28 10.66
CA ASP A 94 -0.04 7.99 11.76
C ASP A 94 -1.49 7.53 11.98
N ASN A 95 -2.17 7.13 10.91
CA ASN A 95 -3.56 6.67 10.97
C ASN A 95 -3.65 5.24 11.52
N TRP A 96 -2.87 4.31 10.97
CA TRP A 96 -3.01 2.89 11.33
C TRP A 96 -2.35 2.54 12.68
N GLN A 97 -1.41 3.36 13.14
CA GLN A 97 -0.77 3.23 14.46
C GLN A 97 -1.59 3.89 15.58
N GLN A 98 -2.66 4.63 15.25
CA GLN A 98 -3.49 5.31 16.23
C GLN A 98 -4.17 4.30 17.19
N LYS A 99 -4.18 4.64 18.48
CA LYS A 99 -4.84 3.84 19.52
C LYS A 99 -6.35 4.03 19.45
N GLY A 100 -7.09 2.96 19.72
CA GLY A 100 -8.55 2.96 19.77
C GLY A 100 -9.17 1.91 18.85
N ILE A 101 -10.28 1.34 19.31
CA ILE A 101 -11.05 0.33 18.56
C ILE A 101 -11.84 1.01 17.42
N LYS A 102 -12.38 2.21 17.66
CA LYS A 102 -13.13 2.97 16.65
C LYS A 102 -12.27 3.29 15.41
N HIS A 103 -11.09 3.88 15.62
CA HIS A 103 -10.14 4.16 14.54
C HIS A 103 -9.67 2.91 13.79
N PHE A 104 -9.48 1.80 14.52
CA PHE A 104 -9.15 0.52 13.90
C PHE A 104 -10.26 0.04 12.97
N LEU A 105 -11.52 0.07 13.42
CA LEU A 105 -12.66 -0.34 12.61
C LEU A 105 -12.88 0.56 11.39
N GLU A 106 -12.71 1.88 11.54
CA GLU A 106 -12.80 2.84 10.43
C GLU A 106 -11.71 2.60 9.39
N SER A 107 -10.46 2.45 9.83
CA SER A 107 -9.31 2.11 8.98
C SER A 107 -9.49 0.77 8.26
N ALA A 108 -9.99 -0.26 8.97
CA ALA A 108 -10.27 -1.56 8.39
C ALA A 108 -11.36 -1.48 7.33
N ARG A 109 -12.46 -0.76 7.61
CA ARG A 109 -13.54 -0.54 6.64
C ARG A 109 -13.03 0.18 5.38
N PHE A 110 -12.20 1.22 5.55
CA PHE A 110 -11.61 1.95 4.43
C PHE A 110 -10.77 1.04 3.51
N ILE A 111 -9.90 0.21 4.09
CA ILE A 111 -9.06 -0.74 3.33
C ILE A 111 -9.89 -1.78 2.58
N GLN A 112 -11.04 -2.18 3.14
CA GLN A 112 -11.81 -3.35 2.69
C GLN A 112 -12.97 -3.03 1.74
N HIS A 113 -13.41 -1.78 1.66
CA HIS A 113 -14.72 -1.41 1.09
C HIS A 113 -14.94 -1.89 -0.36
N ASP A 114 -13.90 -1.89 -1.19
CA ASP A 114 -14.00 -2.26 -2.61
C ASP A 114 -13.90 -3.78 -2.89
N TYR A 115 -13.76 -4.60 -1.84
CA TYR A 115 -13.44 -6.02 -2.01
C TYR A 115 -14.54 -6.97 -1.58
N LYS A 116 -14.59 -8.14 -2.24
CA LYS A 116 -15.43 -9.26 -1.84
C LYS A 116 -15.04 -9.77 -0.44
N TRP A 117 -16.01 -10.36 0.24
CA TRP A 117 -15.90 -10.85 1.62
C TRP A 117 -14.61 -11.63 1.94
N TRP A 118 -14.14 -12.53 1.07
CA TRP A 118 -12.88 -13.25 1.27
C TRP A 118 -11.66 -12.33 1.37
N ASN A 119 -11.54 -11.37 0.46
CA ASN A 119 -10.46 -10.38 0.50
C ASN A 119 -10.62 -9.43 1.69
N GLN A 120 -11.85 -9.13 2.12
CA GLN A 120 -12.08 -8.34 3.33
C GLN A 120 -11.52 -9.04 4.58
N TRP A 121 -11.79 -10.33 4.74
CA TRP A 121 -11.24 -11.13 5.84
C TRP A 121 -9.72 -11.22 5.81
N VAL A 122 -9.13 -11.43 4.63
CA VAL A 122 -7.67 -11.46 4.46
C VAL A 122 -7.06 -10.12 4.85
N LEU A 123 -7.63 -9.00 4.37
CA LEU A 123 -7.17 -7.65 4.71
C LEU A 123 -7.33 -7.33 6.21
N LEU A 124 -8.43 -7.78 6.84
CA LEU A 124 -8.62 -7.61 8.28
C LEU A 124 -7.55 -8.36 9.08
N SER A 125 -7.30 -9.60 8.70
CA SER A 125 -6.29 -10.45 9.32
C SER A 125 -4.88 -9.86 9.14
N ASP A 126 -4.55 -9.42 7.93
CA ASP A 126 -3.26 -8.78 7.65
C ASP A 126 -3.10 -7.49 8.46
N TYR A 127 -4.13 -6.65 8.52
CA TYR A 127 -4.11 -5.41 9.29
C TYR A 127 -3.90 -5.67 10.78
N TYR A 128 -4.61 -6.64 11.35
CA TYR A 128 -4.42 -7.06 12.74
C TYR A 128 -2.99 -7.57 12.99
N ARG A 129 -2.43 -8.37 12.08
CA ARG A 129 -1.06 -8.88 12.19
C ARG A 129 -0.01 -7.78 12.14
N TRP A 130 -0.16 -6.80 11.25
CA TRP A 130 0.72 -5.63 11.19
C TRP A 130 0.66 -4.81 12.47
N ARG A 131 -0.55 -4.54 12.99
CA ARG A 131 -0.74 -3.83 14.26
C ARG A 131 -0.07 -4.56 15.41
N ARG A 132 -0.24 -5.89 15.49
CA ARG A 132 0.40 -6.72 16.52
C ARG A 132 1.92 -6.72 16.42
N ARG A 133 2.47 -6.79 15.20
CA ARG A 133 3.91 -6.75 14.95
C ARG A 133 4.51 -5.41 15.37
N TYR A 134 3.87 -4.30 14.99
CA TYR A 134 4.29 -2.96 15.41
C TYR A 134 4.27 -2.76 16.92
N HIS A 135 3.22 -3.23 17.60
CA HIS A 135 3.15 -3.15 19.07
C HIS A 135 4.20 -4.00 19.80
N LYS A 136 4.79 -5.00 19.14
CA LYS A 136 5.86 -5.83 19.70
C LYS A 136 7.25 -5.23 19.46
N GLU A 137 7.41 -4.44 18.40
CA GLU A 137 8.67 -3.78 18.02
C GLU A 137 8.89 -2.44 18.75
N ARG A 138 7.92 -1.97 19.55
CA ARG A 138 8.02 -0.82 20.48
C ARG A 138 8.20 -1.29 21.91
#